data_AF-A0A3L8PNY8-F1
#
_entry.id   AF-A0A3L8PNY8-F1
#
_cell.length_a   1.000
_cell.length_b   1.000
_cell.length_c   1.000
_cell.angle_alpha   90.00
_cell.angle_beta   90.00
_cell.angle_gamma   90.00
#
_symmetry.space_group_name_H-M   'P 1'
#
loop_
_entity.id
_entity.type
_entity.pdbx_description
1 polymer ?
#
loop_
_entity_poly.entity_id
_entity_poly.type
_entity_poly.pdbx_seq_one_letter_code
_entity_poly.pdbx_strand_id
1 'polypeptide(L)'
;MMKLLKTAAAAGAALTLTLGLSACGGGDSRPSVEEISTSLQSEDSVIPVPEAAADCVAQVFHDSDLSNAALQAMVEQDEDYDASKKDEEALDGLENTMIEECADQLAQQ
;
A
#
# COMPACT_ATOMS: atom_id res chain seq x y z
N MET A 1 29.82 -28.02 42.44
CA MET A 1 28.77 -27.30 43.21
C MET A 1 28.23 -26.18 42.34
N MET A 2 26.90 -26.15 42.21
CA MET A 2 26.09 -25.33 41.30
C MET A 2 26.28 -23.81 41.47
N LYS A 3 26.08 -23.07 40.37
CA LYS A 3 25.09 -21.98 40.29
C LYS A 3 24.83 -21.57 38.82
N LEU A 4 23.77 -22.15 38.26
CA LEU A 4 23.02 -21.65 37.11
C LEU A 4 21.85 -20.80 37.63
N LEU A 5 21.82 -19.50 37.31
CA LEU A 5 20.72 -18.54 37.55
C LEU A 5 20.78 -17.52 36.39
N LYS A 6 20.06 -17.68 35.27
CA LYS A 6 18.69 -17.18 34.95
C LYS A 6 18.47 -15.67 35.17
N THR A 7 18.37 -14.92 34.06
CA THR A 7 17.54 -13.71 33.76
C THR A 7 18.10 -13.09 32.45
N ALA A 8 17.44 -13.04 31.29
CA ALA A 8 16.17 -12.44 30.86
C ALA A 8 16.44 -11.24 29.91
N ALA A 9 15.88 -11.34 28.70
CA ALA A 9 15.46 -10.29 27.77
C ALA A 9 16.42 -9.13 27.39
N ALA A 10 16.83 -9.10 26.11
CA ALA A 10 16.52 -7.99 25.19
C ALA A 10 17.14 -8.32 23.83
N ALA A 11 16.37 -9.03 22.99
CA ALA A 11 16.62 -9.03 21.56
C ALA A 11 16.27 -7.62 21.06
N GLY A 12 17.27 -6.73 21.07
CA GLY A 12 17.18 -5.44 20.42
C GLY A 12 17.20 -5.65 18.91
N ALA A 13 16.04 -5.94 18.33
CA ALA A 13 15.81 -5.78 16.91
C ALA A 13 15.89 -4.28 16.61
N ALA A 14 17.08 -3.82 16.22
CA ALA A 14 17.24 -2.54 15.57
C ALA A 14 16.62 -2.64 14.17
N LEU A 15 15.30 -2.57 14.10
CA LEU A 15 14.57 -2.23 12.89
C LEU A 15 14.86 -0.76 12.60
N THR A 16 15.96 -0.52 11.89
CA THR A 16 16.19 0.75 11.21
C THR A 16 15.14 0.88 10.12
N LEU A 17 13.96 1.37 10.49
CA LEU A 17 13.00 1.99 9.58
C LEU A 17 13.69 3.20 8.96
N THR A 18 14.34 2.98 7.82
CA THR A 18 14.76 4.03 6.91
C THR A 18 13.51 4.64 6.28
N LEU A 19 12.79 5.42 7.09
CA LEU A 19 11.73 6.30 6.64
C LEU A 19 12.33 7.45 5.82
N GLY A 20 12.00 7.45 4.54
CA GLY A 20 11.61 8.68 3.85
C GLY A 20 12.72 9.60 3.35
N LEU A 21 13.52 9.15 2.38
CA LEU A 21 14.21 10.04 1.45
C LEU A 21 13.86 9.75 -0.02
N SER A 22 12.64 9.29 -0.30
CA SER A 22 12.03 9.38 -1.64
C SER A 22 11.28 10.71 -1.81
N ALA A 23 11.91 11.82 -1.45
CA ALA A 23 11.72 13.05 -2.19
C ALA A 23 12.53 12.95 -3.51
N CYS A 24 12.23 11.93 -4.32
CA CYS A 24 12.70 11.86 -5.69
C CYS A 24 11.58 12.44 -6.55
N GLY A 25 11.54 13.77 -6.65
CA GLY A 25 10.60 14.47 -7.50
C GLY A 25 10.67 13.94 -8.93
N GLY A 26 9.51 13.51 -9.45
CA GLY A 26 9.34 13.06 -10.81
C GLY A 26 8.18 12.09 -10.90
N GLY A 27 6.96 12.61 -11.05
CA GLY A 27 5.71 11.88 -11.25
C GLY A 27 5.64 11.07 -12.56
N ASP A 28 6.77 10.56 -13.03
CA ASP A 28 6.91 9.67 -14.18
C ASP A 28 7.13 8.21 -13.75
N SER A 29 7.54 7.94 -12.51
CA SER A 29 7.75 6.57 -12.04
C SER A 29 6.48 6.00 -11.43
N ARG A 30 6.13 4.77 -11.81
CA ARG A 30 5.01 4.06 -11.19
C ARG A 30 5.35 3.75 -9.73
N PRO A 31 4.51 4.12 -8.75
CA PRO A 31 4.71 3.73 -7.36
C PRO A 31 4.83 2.21 -7.21
N SER A 32 5.63 1.77 -6.25
CA SER A 32 5.77 0.35 -5.91
C SER A 32 4.49 -0.19 -5.25
N VAL A 33 4.31 -1.51 -5.29
CA VAL A 33 3.18 -2.19 -4.61
C VAL A 33 3.21 -1.89 -3.12
N GLU A 34 4.40 -1.84 -2.51
CA GLU A 34 4.57 -1.54 -1.09
C GLU A 34 4.15 -0.10 -0.73
N GLU A 35 4.47 0.88 -1.58
CA GLU A 35 4.04 2.27 -1.39
C GLU A 35 2.51 2.40 -1.49
N ILE A 36 1.90 1.72 -2.47
CA ILE A 36 0.44 1.71 -2.64
C ILE A 36 -0.24 1.01 -1.46
N SER A 37 0.25 -0.17 -1.04
CA SER A 37 -0.29 -0.93 0.10
C SER A 37 -0.23 -0.13 1.39
N THR A 38 0.91 0.54 1.64
CA THR A 38 1.08 1.40 2.81
C THR A 38 0.08 2.56 2.80
N SER A 39 -0.13 3.19 1.64
CA SER A 39 -1.11 4.28 1.52
C SER A 39 -2.54 3.79 1.76
N LEU A 40 -2.90 2.63 1.23
CA LEU A 40 -4.22 2.01 1.39
C LEU A 40 -4.57 1.66 2.85
N GLN A 41 -3.54 1.37 3.66
CA GLN A 41 -3.66 1.09 5.09
C GLN A 41 -3.59 2.36 5.96
N SER A 42 -3.33 3.53 5.37
CA SER A 42 -3.29 4.79 6.10
C SER A 42 -4.68 5.14 6.67
N GLU A 43 -4.71 5.78 7.84
CA GLU A 43 -5.96 6.30 8.42
C GLU A 43 -6.59 7.39 7.54
N ASP A 44 -5.77 8.05 6.73
CA ASP A 44 -6.18 9.09 5.77
C ASP A 44 -6.54 8.51 4.38
N SER A 45 -6.57 7.18 4.24
CA SER A 45 -6.89 6.54 2.96
C SER A 45 -8.32 6.86 2.52
N VAL A 46 -8.44 7.41 1.31
CA VAL A 46 -9.73 7.57 0.61
C VAL A 46 -10.38 6.24 0.23
N ILE A 47 -9.59 5.16 0.13
CA ILE A 47 -10.09 3.81 -0.16
C ILE A 47 -9.60 2.89 0.96
N PRO A 48 -10.30 2.86 2.12
CA PRO A 48 -9.91 1.99 3.21
C PRO A 48 -10.14 0.54 2.82
N VAL A 49 -9.09 -0.27 2.98
CA VAL A 49 -9.11 -1.72 2.74
C VAL A 49 -8.62 -2.46 3.97
N PRO A 50 -9.14 -3.67 4.26
CA PRO A 50 -8.60 -4.51 5.32
C PRO A 50 -7.10 -4.75 5.11
N GLU A 51 -6.31 -4.73 6.19
CA GLU A 51 -4.86 -4.99 6.11
C GLU A 51 -4.55 -6.29 5.36
N ALA A 52 -5.36 -7.33 5.59
CA ALA A 52 -5.22 -8.63 4.93
C ALA A 52 -5.38 -8.57 3.40
N ALA A 53 -6.08 -7.57 2.87
CA ALA A 53 -6.34 -7.36 1.44
C ALA A 53 -5.48 -6.26 0.82
N ALA A 54 -4.81 -5.43 1.63
CA ALA A 54 -4.08 -4.25 1.15
C ALA A 54 -3.00 -4.59 0.11
N ASP A 55 -2.20 -5.63 0.33
CA ASP A 55 -1.15 -6.03 -0.62
C ASP A 55 -1.73 -6.54 -1.94
N CYS A 56 -2.85 -7.29 -1.88
CA CYS A 56 -3.52 -7.77 -3.08
C CYS A 56 -4.12 -6.61 -3.89
N VAL A 57 -4.82 -5.71 -3.21
CA VAL A 57 -5.43 -4.53 -3.83
C VAL A 57 -4.37 -3.57 -4.38
N ALA A 58 -3.27 -3.38 -3.66
CA ALA A 58 -2.12 -2.61 -4.12
C ALA A 58 -1.50 -3.21 -5.39
N GLN A 59 -1.43 -4.54 -5.48
CA GLN A 59 -0.94 -5.22 -6.67
C GLN A 59 -1.88 -5.02 -7.87
N VAL A 60 -3.21 -5.09 -7.66
CA VAL A 60 -4.20 -4.79 -8.70
C VAL A 60 -4.05 -3.34 -9.20
N PHE A 61 -3.86 -2.37 -8.31
CA PHE A 61 -3.58 -0.98 -8.70
C PHE A 61 -2.25 -0.82 -9.43
N HIS A 62 -1.19 -1.50 -8.97
CA HIS A 62 0.12 -1.52 -9.62
C HIS A 62 0.14 -2.27 -10.96
N ASP A 63 -0.82 -3.12 -11.26
CA ASP A 63 -0.89 -3.82 -12.55
C ASP A 63 -1.93 -3.22 -13.50
N SER A 64 -2.76 -2.29 -13.00
CA SER A 64 -3.83 -1.63 -13.74
C SER A 64 -3.37 -0.73 -14.89
N ASP A 65 -4.35 -0.23 -15.66
CA ASP A 65 -4.16 0.80 -16.69
C ASP A 65 -4.18 2.25 -16.15
N LEU A 66 -4.25 2.43 -14.82
CA LEU A 66 -4.14 3.75 -14.20
C LEU A 66 -2.78 4.38 -14.51
N SER A 67 -2.80 5.68 -14.76
CA SER A 67 -1.59 6.45 -14.98
C SER A 67 -0.72 6.49 -13.71
N ASN A 68 0.59 6.64 -13.91
CA ASN A 68 1.52 6.83 -12.80
C ASN A 68 1.14 8.04 -11.95
N ALA A 69 0.58 9.10 -12.56
CA ALA A 69 0.10 10.27 -11.85
C ALA A 69 -1.11 9.94 -10.95
N ALA A 70 -2.07 9.15 -11.42
CA ALA A 70 -3.20 8.71 -10.60
C ALA A 70 -2.75 7.85 -9.42
N LEU A 71 -1.83 6.91 -9.64
CA LEU A 71 -1.26 6.09 -8.57
C LEU A 71 -0.43 6.91 -7.58
N GLN A 72 0.31 7.90 -8.08
CA GLN A 72 1.07 8.82 -7.23
C GLN A 72 0.12 9.64 -6.36
N ALA A 73 -0.96 10.18 -6.93
CA ALA A 73 -1.97 10.91 -6.18
C ALA A 73 -2.60 10.04 -5.07
N MET A 74 -2.85 8.75 -5.33
CA MET A 74 -3.29 7.81 -4.30
C MET A 74 -2.26 7.60 -3.19
N VAL A 75 -0.97 7.50 -3.53
CA VAL A 75 0.11 7.33 -2.53
C VAL A 75 0.31 8.60 -1.70
N GLU A 76 0.20 9.77 -2.35
CA GLU A 76 0.38 11.08 -1.72
C GLU A 76 -0.87 11.60 -1.01
N GLN A 77 -2.01 10.89 -1.14
CA GLN A 77 -3.33 11.32 -0.66
C GLN A 77 -3.70 12.71 -1.21
N ASP A 78 -3.43 12.94 -2.50
CA ASP A 78 -3.70 14.20 -3.18
C ASP A 78 -5.20 14.32 -3.52
N GLU A 79 -5.95 14.96 -2.62
CA GLU A 79 -7.39 15.23 -2.79
C GLU A 79 -7.70 16.21 -3.95
N ASP A 80 -6.70 17.00 -4.39
CA ASP A 80 -6.86 17.98 -5.45
C ASP A 80 -6.55 17.38 -6.85
N TYR A 81 -6.19 16.10 -6.93
CA TYR A 81 -5.91 15.43 -8.19
C TYR A 81 -7.16 15.28 -9.06
N ASP A 82 -7.12 15.87 -10.24
CA ASP A 82 -8.17 15.74 -11.25
C ASP A 82 -7.87 14.55 -12.17
N ALA A 83 -8.56 13.44 -11.92
CA ALA A 83 -8.39 12.21 -12.67
C ALA A 83 -8.76 12.40 -14.15
N SER A 84 -7.96 11.84 -15.05
CA SER A 84 -8.34 11.84 -16.46
C SER A 84 -9.48 10.85 -16.71
N LYS A 85 -10.29 11.08 -17.76
CA LYS A 85 -11.33 10.12 -18.17
C LYS A 85 -10.83 8.69 -18.34
N LYS A 86 -9.58 8.54 -18.79
CA LYS A 86 -8.97 7.22 -18.97
C LYS A 86 -8.70 6.56 -17.62
N ASP A 87 -8.26 7.33 -16.62
CA ASP A 87 -8.04 6.82 -15.27
C ASP A 87 -9.38 6.48 -14.60
N GLU A 88 -10.42 7.29 -14.80
CA GLU A 88 -11.78 6.99 -14.34
C GLU A 88 -12.29 5.66 -14.93
N GLU A 89 -12.20 5.47 -16.25
CA GLU A 89 -12.59 4.22 -16.93
C GLU A 89 -11.77 3.01 -16.45
N ALA A 90 -10.47 3.20 -16.22
CA ALA A 90 -9.62 2.15 -15.69
C ALA A 90 -10.03 1.78 -14.26
N LEU A 91 -10.28 2.76 -13.40
CA LEU A 91 -10.71 2.56 -12.02
C LEU A 91 -12.03 1.79 -11.94
N ASP A 92 -13.02 2.17 -12.74
CA ASP A 92 -14.31 1.47 -12.83
C ASP A 92 -14.14 0.00 -13.26
N GLY A 93 -13.18 -0.27 -14.14
CA GLY A 93 -12.83 -1.63 -14.56
C GLY A 93 -12.16 -2.48 -13.47
N LEU A 94 -11.53 -1.84 -12.49
CA LEU A 94 -10.81 -2.54 -11.42
C LEU A 94 -11.72 -3.06 -10.32
N GLU A 95 -12.91 -2.49 -10.11
CA GLU A 95 -13.81 -2.92 -9.02
C GLU A 95 -14.08 -4.43 -9.05
N ASN A 96 -14.45 -4.96 -10.23
CA ASN A 96 -14.67 -6.40 -10.39
C ASN A 96 -13.37 -7.20 -10.28
N THR A 97 -12.26 -6.68 -10.79
CA THR A 97 -10.95 -7.35 -10.74
C THR A 97 -10.48 -7.50 -9.28
N MET A 98 -10.64 -6.47 -8.46
CA MET A 98 -10.32 -6.52 -7.03
C MET A 98 -11.18 -7.55 -6.29
N ILE A 99 -12.47 -7.61 -6.60
CA ILE A 99 -13.37 -8.61 -5.99
C ILE A 99 -12.99 -10.03 -6.44
N GLU A 100 -12.64 -10.23 -7.70
CA GLU A 100 -12.29 -11.55 -8.25
C GLU A 100 -10.93 -12.05 -7.75
N GLU A 101 -9.92 -11.18 -7.74
CA GLU A 101 -8.54 -11.56 -7.40
C GLU A 101 -8.25 -11.50 -5.90
N CYS A 102 -8.92 -10.61 -5.16
CA CYS A 102 -8.71 -10.40 -3.73
C CYS A 102 -9.87 -10.87 -2.86
N ALA A 103 -10.84 -11.62 -3.43
CA ALA A 103 -12.06 -12.08 -2.74
C ALA A 103 -11.77 -12.75 -1.39
N ASP A 104 -10.79 -13.66 -1.38
CA ASP A 104 -10.43 -14.46 -0.21
C ASP A 104 -9.86 -13.57 0.91
N GLN A 105 -9.11 -12.52 0.57
CA GLN A 105 -8.50 -11.60 1.51
C GLN A 105 -9.51 -10.56 2.02
N LEU A 106 -10.40 -10.09 1.15
CA LEU A 106 -11.48 -9.17 1.50
C LEU A 106 -12.52 -9.83 2.43
N ALA A 107 -12.68 -11.16 2.35
CA ALA A 107 -13.57 -11.94 3.21
C ALA A 107 -13.00 -12.25 4.61
N GLN A 108 -11.70 -12.04 4.85
CA GLN A 108 -11.00 -12.41 6.09
C GLN A 108 -11.00 -11.30 7.18
N GLN A 109 -12.10 -10.56 7.31
CA GLN A 109 -12.26 -9.52 8.35
C GLN A 109 -12.28 -10.07 9.78
#